data_AF-A0A2S5BDT3-F1
#
_entry.id   AF-A0A2S5BDT3-F1
#
_cell.length_a   1.000
_cell.length_b   1.000
_cell.length_c   1.000
_cell.angle_alpha   90.00
_cell.angle_beta   90.00
_cell.angle_gamma   90.00
#
_symmetry.space_group_name_H-M   'P 1'
#
loop_
_entity.id
_entity.type
_entity.pdbx_description
1 polymer ?
#
loop_
_entity_poly.entity_id
_entity_poly.type
_entity_poly.pdbx_seq_one_letter_code
_entity_poly.pdbx_strand_id
1 'polypeptide(L)'
;MPPTGNSRRRSPRAASNPAGPPKLPDEVIQRIFEDVFEPRKSAAPAGPEYLPATEYLVLSKHYYRLLRPIRYRSMSTRSDPRRAATLLGRLAADSETRTWLKKLVLHVLPDFTAVHAFALSQFTNLTELKAHHGRASIWSSVPEDVSRSIWHDLWTTIARLPRLEHFICHAPTCRDPILHLPPSPSLKMITLAFNGVSPALSSLFNSSGVTDLCLFTGDAAAALREDRRFGKLPWQSLRRLKIYPGNITHSGDIDAVLIHMILEVINLRTPPPVFKELVFGVPSMPPGTWRKTFKLSLNLAARLSTEHLI
;
A
#
# COMPACT_ATOMS: atom_id res chain seq x y z
N MET A 1 67.32 -67.91 25.64
CA MET A 1 65.92 -68.23 26.00
C MET A 1 65.10 -66.94 25.91
N PRO A 2 63.99 -66.91 25.15
CA PRO A 2 63.25 -65.68 24.87
C PRO A 2 62.20 -65.39 25.95
N PRO A 3 61.86 -64.11 26.13
CA PRO A 3 60.47 -63.65 25.97
C PRO A 3 60.46 -62.29 25.22
N THR A 4 59.39 -61.70 24.68
CA THR A 4 57.94 -61.95 24.61
C THR A 4 57.43 -61.02 23.50
N GLY A 5 56.42 -61.47 22.74
CA GLY A 5 55.79 -60.68 21.70
C GLY A 5 54.96 -59.51 22.24
N ASN A 6 54.96 -58.40 21.50
CA ASN A 6 54.04 -57.27 21.70
C ASN A 6 53.14 -57.14 20.46
N SER A 7 51.96 -57.75 20.55
CA SER A 7 50.84 -57.52 19.63
C SER A 7 50.27 -56.12 19.85
N ARG A 8 50.59 -55.18 18.96
CA ARG A 8 49.90 -53.89 18.86
C ARG A 8 48.46 -54.12 18.37
N ARG A 9 47.50 -54.13 19.31
CA ARG A 9 46.08 -53.92 19.02
C ARG A 9 45.89 -52.54 18.39
N ARG A 10 45.53 -52.50 17.10
CA ARG A 10 44.90 -51.33 16.48
C ARG A 10 43.43 -51.31 16.91
N SER A 11 43.06 -50.35 17.76
CA SER A 11 41.66 -49.99 17.97
C SER A 11 41.15 -49.21 16.76
N PRO A 12 40.01 -49.58 16.14
CA PRO A 12 39.38 -48.74 15.13
C PRO A 12 38.71 -47.55 15.82
N ARG A 13 39.20 -46.34 15.52
CA ARG A 13 38.60 -45.09 15.96
C ARG A 13 37.36 -44.85 15.10
N ALA A 14 36.20 -45.30 15.59
CA ALA A 14 34.91 -44.92 15.01
C ALA A 14 34.74 -43.41 15.19
N ALA A 15 34.93 -42.65 14.11
CA ALA A 15 34.54 -41.25 14.04
C ALA A 15 33.05 -41.18 13.69
N SER A 16 32.19 -41.40 14.68
CA SER A 16 30.82 -40.90 14.60
C SER A 16 30.88 -39.39 14.82
N ASN A 17 30.70 -38.62 13.75
CA ASN A 17 30.37 -37.21 13.87
C ASN A 17 29.16 -37.09 14.80
N PRO A 18 29.22 -36.33 15.90
CA PRO A 18 28.04 -36.08 16.70
C PRO A 18 27.04 -35.36 15.79
N ALA A 19 25.89 -35.99 15.54
CA ALA A 19 24.78 -35.36 14.88
C ALA A 19 24.47 -34.07 15.64
N GLY A 20 24.78 -32.93 15.02
CA GLY A 20 24.43 -31.64 15.58
C GLY A 20 22.93 -31.57 15.86
N PRO A 21 22.50 -30.69 16.77
CA PRO A 21 21.08 -30.52 17.06
C PRO A 21 20.29 -30.37 15.75
N PRO A 22 19.09 -30.97 15.66
CA PRO A 22 18.29 -30.92 14.45
C PRO A 22 18.07 -29.46 14.04
N LYS A 23 18.58 -29.10 12.86
CA LYS A 23 18.40 -27.77 12.31
C LYS A 23 16.95 -27.64 11.84
N LEU A 24 16.29 -26.58 12.26
CA LEU A 24 14.99 -26.22 11.69
C LEU A 24 15.16 -25.98 10.18
N PRO A 25 14.19 -26.41 9.34
CA PRO A 25 14.19 -26.09 7.92
C PRO A 25 14.19 -24.58 7.68
N ASP A 26 14.85 -24.14 6.61
CA ASP A 26 14.99 -22.73 6.25
C ASP A 26 13.62 -22.04 6.11
N GLU A 27 12.63 -22.74 5.56
CA GLU A 27 11.25 -22.24 5.38
C GLU A 27 10.57 -21.95 6.72
N VAL A 28 10.83 -22.78 7.73
CA VAL A 28 10.29 -22.59 9.08
C VAL A 28 10.93 -21.38 9.74
N ILE A 29 12.26 -21.23 9.60
CA ILE A 29 13.00 -20.06 10.11
C ILE A 29 12.46 -18.79 9.44
N GLN A 30 12.35 -18.77 8.11
CA GLN A 30 11.81 -17.64 7.36
C GLN A 30 10.43 -17.25 7.87
N ARG A 31 9.52 -18.23 8.03
CA ARG A 31 8.15 -17.99 8.49
C ARG A 31 8.06 -17.44 9.92
N ILE A 32 8.94 -17.89 10.83
CA ILE A 32 9.01 -17.34 12.20
C ILE A 32 9.39 -15.86 12.17
N PHE A 33 10.33 -15.51 11.28
CA PHE A 33 10.83 -14.14 11.19
C PHE A 33 9.99 -13.23 10.28
N GLU A 34 9.12 -13.77 9.40
CA GLU A 34 8.21 -12.95 8.59
C GLU A 34 7.36 -12.02 9.46
N ASP A 35 6.78 -12.52 10.56
CA ASP A 35 5.96 -11.69 11.45
C ASP A 35 6.79 -10.68 12.28
N VAL A 36 8.10 -10.90 12.41
CA VAL A 36 9.06 -9.98 13.06
C VAL A 36 9.44 -8.81 12.15
N PHE A 37 9.70 -9.10 10.87
CA PHE A 37 10.12 -8.08 9.89
C PHE A 37 8.93 -7.39 9.19
N GLU A 38 7.78 -8.07 9.09
CA GLU A 38 6.52 -7.54 8.57
C GLU A 38 5.39 -7.68 9.61
N PRO A 39 5.40 -6.86 10.68
CA PRO A 39 4.34 -6.91 11.67
C PRO A 39 2.98 -6.65 11.01
N ARG A 40 2.05 -7.59 11.17
CA ARG A 40 0.72 -7.57 10.53
C ARG A 40 -0.18 -6.43 11.01
N LYS A 41 0.20 -5.75 12.10
CA LYS A 41 -0.50 -4.59 12.68
C LYS A 41 0.53 -3.57 13.15
N SER A 42 0.10 -2.31 13.28
CA SER A 42 0.86 -1.24 13.94
C SER A 42 1.09 -1.58 15.41
N ALA A 43 2.07 -2.44 15.69
CA ALA A 43 2.42 -2.86 17.03
C ALA A 43 2.97 -1.66 17.81
N ALA A 44 2.48 -1.46 19.03
CA ALA A 44 3.06 -0.51 19.96
C ALA A 44 4.49 -0.98 20.30
N PRO A 45 5.47 -0.06 20.49
CA PRO A 45 6.88 -0.38 20.69
C PRO A 45 7.19 -1.19 21.96
N ALA A 46 6.20 -1.49 22.81
CA ALA A 46 6.35 -2.22 24.07
C ALA A 46 5.84 -3.68 24.01
N GLY A 47 5.39 -4.17 22.85
CA GLY A 47 4.91 -5.55 22.70
C GLY A 47 6.03 -6.54 22.35
N PRO A 48 5.82 -7.86 22.57
CA PRO A 48 6.73 -8.93 22.11
C PRO A 48 6.90 -8.98 20.58
N GLU A 49 6.15 -8.16 19.84
CA GLU A 49 6.20 -7.94 18.40
C GLU A 49 7.27 -6.90 17.97
N TYR A 50 7.91 -6.20 18.92
CA TYR A 50 9.03 -5.30 18.66
C TYR A 50 10.36 -6.03 18.91
N LEU A 51 10.66 -7.02 18.06
CA LEU A 51 11.98 -7.66 18.08
C LEU A 51 12.94 -6.85 17.20
N PRO A 52 14.14 -6.46 17.68
CA PRO A 52 15.08 -5.64 16.92
C PRO A 52 15.64 -6.45 15.74
N ALA A 53 14.95 -6.31 14.61
CA ALA A 53 15.21 -6.91 13.30
C ALA A 53 16.70 -6.97 12.88
N THR A 54 17.54 -6.06 13.37
CA THR A 54 18.96 -5.95 12.99
C THR A 54 19.84 -6.93 13.75
N GLU A 55 19.46 -7.30 14.97
CA GLU A 55 20.24 -8.21 15.81
C GLU A 55 20.20 -9.65 15.27
N TYR A 56 19.11 -10.04 14.63
CA TYR A 56 18.98 -11.37 14.02
C TYR A 56 19.84 -11.56 12.76
N LEU A 57 20.16 -10.47 12.07
CA LEU A 57 21.01 -10.51 10.88
C LEU A 57 22.48 -10.79 11.21
N VAL A 58 22.92 -10.48 12.43
CA VAL A 58 24.32 -10.66 12.85
C VAL A 58 24.59 -12.00 13.53
N LEU A 59 23.55 -12.79 13.81
CA LEU A 59 23.68 -14.09 14.49
C LEU A 59 24.54 -15.10 13.73
N SER A 60 24.41 -15.16 12.40
CA SER A 60 25.25 -16.01 11.55
C SER A 60 25.16 -15.61 10.07
N LYS A 61 26.16 -16.04 9.27
CA LYS A 61 26.12 -15.88 7.81
C LYS A 61 24.89 -16.53 7.16
N HIS A 62 24.41 -17.64 7.73
CA HIS A 62 23.24 -18.35 7.24
C HIS A 62 21.95 -17.53 7.51
N TYR A 63 21.78 -17.02 8.74
CA TYR A 63 20.68 -16.14 9.09
C TYR A 63 20.70 -14.85 8.27
N TYR A 64 21.88 -14.26 8.06
CA TYR A 64 22.00 -13.09 7.19
C TYR A 64 21.45 -13.35 5.78
N ARG A 65 21.82 -14.49 5.16
CA ARG A 65 21.34 -14.84 3.82
C ARG A 65 19.83 -15.11 3.77
N LEU A 66 19.29 -15.77 4.78
CA LEU A 66 17.87 -16.13 4.85
C LEU A 66 16.96 -14.93 5.16
N LEU A 67 17.38 -14.07 6.08
CA LEU A 67 16.53 -13.02 6.62
C LEU A 67 16.68 -11.69 5.87
N ARG A 68 17.79 -11.48 5.16
CA ARG A 68 18.01 -10.25 4.38
C ARG A 68 16.90 -9.99 3.35
N PRO A 69 16.44 -10.96 2.54
CA PRO A 69 15.32 -10.75 1.61
C PRO A 69 14.01 -10.38 2.32
N ILE A 70 13.74 -11.01 3.48
CA ILE A 70 12.53 -10.75 4.28
C ILE A 70 12.57 -9.33 4.85
N ARG A 71 13.72 -8.90 5.37
CA ARG A 71 13.89 -7.56 5.91
C ARG A 71 13.62 -6.46 4.87
N TYR A 72 14.11 -6.65 3.65
CA TYR A 72 13.95 -5.65 2.59
C TYR A 72 12.62 -5.75 1.84
N ARG A 73 11.76 -6.71 2.19
CA ARG A 73 10.46 -6.91 1.54
C ARG A 73 9.49 -5.76 1.78
N SER A 74 9.60 -5.09 2.92
CA SER A 74 8.80 -3.93 3.31
C SER A 74 9.70 -2.80 3.83
N MET A 75 9.61 -1.61 3.24
CA MET A 75 10.41 -0.45 3.63
C MET A 75 9.54 0.79 3.84
N SER A 76 10.00 1.71 4.68
CA SER A 76 9.34 2.98 4.95
C SER A 76 10.33 4.13 4.98
N THR A 77 10.00 5.22 4.29
CA THR A 77 10.77 6.48 4.35
C THR A 77 10.24 7.44 5.42
N ARG A 78 9.24 7.02 6.22
CA ARG A 78 8.54 7.89 7.20
C ARG A 78 9.40 8.26 8.40
N SER A 79 10.34 7.41 8.81
CA SER A 79 11.19 7.62 9.99
C SER A 79 12.18 8.77 9.82
N ASP A 80 12.63 9.02 8.59
CA ASP A 80 13.55 10.11 8.27
C ASP A 80 13.20 10.74 6.92
N PRO A 81 12.19 11.63 6.88
CA PRO A 81 11.69 12.18 5.63
C PRO A 81 12.71 13.10 4.95
N ARG A 82 13.64 13.70 5.70
CA ARG A 82 14.76 14.50 5.14
C ARG A 82 15.79 13.65 4.43
N ARG A 83 15.91 12.36 4.81
CA ARG A 83 16.76 11.39 4.12
C ARG A 83 15.99 10.45 3.20
N ALA A 84 14.69 10.69 2.97
CA ALA A 84 13.87 9.87 2.08
C ALA A 84 14.49 9.80 0.68
N ALA A 85 15.00 10.93 0.17
CA ALA A 85 15.73 11.05 -1.08
C ALA A 85 16.92 10.09 -1.16
N THR A 86 17.83 10.22 -0.19
CA THR A 86 19.04 9.41 -0.10
C THR A 86 18.71 7.93 0.09
N LEU A 87 17.69 7.62 0.89
CA LEU A 87 17.24 6.25 1.12
C LEU A 87 16.69 5.64 -0.18
N LEU A 88 15.77 6.32 -0.87
CA LEU A 88 15.22 5.85 -2.16
C LEU A 88 16.32 5.65 -3.20
N GLY A 89 17.24 6.60 -3.32
CA GLY A 89 18.39 6.48 -4.23
C GLY A 89 19.27 5.28 -3.90
N ARG A 90 19.57 5.04 -2.62
CA ARG A 90 20.33 3.86 -2.18
C ARG A 90 19.62 2.54 -2.44
N LEU A 91 18.31 2.48 -2.17
CA LEU A 91 17.50 1.28 -2.42
C LEU A 91 17.37 0.99 -3.92
N ALA A 92 17.28 2.03 -4.75
CA ALA A 92 17.23 1.91 -6.20
C ALA A 92 18.59 1.54 -6.82
N ALA A 93 19.71 1.92 -6.19
CA ALA A 93 21.05 1.54 -6.66
C ALA A 93 21.36 0.06 -6.39
N ASP A 94 20.91 -0.49 -5.26
CA ASP A 94 21.13 -1.90 -4.91
C ASP A 94 20.23 -2.84 -5.74
N SER A 95 20.85 -3.66 -6.61
CA SER A 95 20.15 -4.63 -7.44
C SER A 95 19.38 -5.68 -6.64
N GLU A 96 19.93 -6.14 -5.51
CA GLU A 96 19.27 -7.17 -4.71
C GLU A 96 18.00 -6.60 -4.06
N THR A 97 18.13 -5.44 -3.41
CA THR A 97 17.01 -4.77 -2.76
C THR A 97 15.88 -4.43 -3.74
N ARG A 98 16.19 -3.99 -4.97
CA ARG A 98 15.18 -3.76 -6.03
C ARG A 98 14.33 -4.99 -6.33
N THR A 99 14.91 -6.17 -6.23
CA THR A 99 14.21 -7.43 -6.49
C THR A 99 13.44 -7.94 -5.26
N TRP A 100 13.84 -7.59 -4.04
CA TRP A 100 13.17 -8.06 -2.84
C TRP A 100 12.03 -7.16 -2.37
N LEU A 101 12.12 -5.86 -2.62
CA LEU A 101 11.14 -4.89 -2.16
C LEU A 101 9.76 -5.11 -2.83
N LYS A 102 8.77 -5.45 -2.01
CA LYS A 102 7.38 -5.66 -2.42
C LYS A 102 6.44 -4.57 -1.90
N LYS A 103 6.72 -4.02 -0.72
CA LYS A 103 5.90 -2.97 -0.07
C LYS A 103 6.75 -1.75 0.23
N LEU A 104 6.31 -0.58 -0.20
CA LEU A 104 6.98 0.68 0.10
C LEU A 104 6.00 1.68 0.70
N VAL A 105 6.37 2.24 1.86
CA VAL A 105 5.70 3.39 2.46
C VAL A 105 6.55 4.63 2.15
N LEU A 106 6.08 5.41 1.18
CA LEU A 106 6.73 6.61 0.68
C LEU A 106 6.14 7.84 1.36
N HIS A 107 6.99 8.62 2.02
CA HIS A 107 6.66 9.95 2.52
C HIS A 107 6.99 11.00 1.44
N VAL A 108 5.95 11.52 0.81
CA VAL A 108 6.01 12.57 -0.22
C VAL A 108 6.03 13.94 0.47
N LEU A 109 7.04 14.73 0.13
CA LEU A 109 7.27 16.08 0.62
C LEU A 109 7.36 17.06 -0.58
N PRO A 110 7.33 18.38 -0.34
CA PRO A 110 7.45 19.38 -1.41
C PRO A 110 8.80 19.37 -2.15
N ASP A 111 9.82 18.72 -1.60
CA ASP A 111 11.13 18.49 -2.23
C ASP A 111 11.17 17.21 -3.05
N PHE A 112 10.03 16.53 -3.26
CA PHE A 112 9.93 15.44 -4.21
C PHE A 112 10.22 15.96 -5.62
N THR A 113 11.04 15.23 -6.37
CA THR A 113 11.55 15.64 -7.69
C THR A 113 11.50 14.48 -8.67
N ALA A 114 11.71 14.77 -9.96
CA ALA A 114 11.86 13.76 -11.00
C ALA A 114 12.94 12.68 -10.68
N VAL A 115 13.97 13.01 -9.90
CA VAL A 115 14.99 12.02 -9.46
C VAL A 115 14.38 10.98 -8.54
N HIS A 116 13.46 11.38 -7.65
CA HIS A 116 12.73 10.48 -6.77
C HIS A 116 11.78 9.59 -7.55
N ALA A 117 11.06 10.16 -8.50
CA ALA A 117 10.20 9.45 -9.44
C ALA A 117 11.01 8.40 -10.22
N PHE A 118 12.17 8.77 -10.76
CA PHE A 118 13.06 7.85 -11.46
C PHE A 118 13.59 6.73 -10.55
N ALA A 119 13.98 7.03 -9.31
CA ALA A 119 14.42 6.01 -8.36
C ALA A 119 13.27 5.03 -8.04
N LEU A 120 12.05 5.55 -7.83
CA LEU A 120 10.86 4.74 -7.60
C LEU A 120 10.55 3.83 -8.80
N SER A 121 10.75 4.29 -10.05
CA SER A 121 10.51 3.47 -11.23
C SER A 121 11.46 2.27 -11.38
N GLN A 122 12.55 2.21 -10.60
CA GLN A 122 13.50 1.09 -10.64
C GLN A 122 13.02 -0.14 -9.87
N PHE A 123 11.96 -0.04 -9.06
CA PHE A 123 11.46 -1.16 -8.27
C PHE A 123 10.54 -2.07 -9.09
N THR A 124 11.11 -3.11 -9.67
CA THR A 124 10.39 -4.03 -10.58
C THR A 124 9.46 -5.01 -9.88
N ASN A 125 9.68 -5.27 -8.58
CA ASN A 125 8.89 -6.22 -7.77
C ASN A 125 7.95 -5.56 -6.77
N LEU A 126 7.81 -4.23 -6.82
CA LEU A 126 6.94 -3.48 -5.94
C LEU A 126 5.47 -3.79 -6.25
N THR A 127 4.77 -4.40 -5.30
CA THR A 127 3.35 -4.78 -5.41
C THR A 127 2.42 -3.82 -4.65
N GLU A 128 2.93 -3.16 -3.61
CA GLU A 128 2.16 -2.23 -2.78
C GLU A 128 2.95 -0.95 -2.53
N LEU A 129 2.33 0.20 -2.83
CA LEU A 129 2.89 1.51 -2.56
C LEU A 129 1.90 2.35 -1.73
N LYS A 130 2.35 2.80 -0.56
CA LYS A 130 1.62 3.76 0.29
C LYS A 130 2.28 5.12 0.22
N ALA A 131 1.63 6.09 -0.38
CA ALA A 131 2.05 7.48 -0.37
C ALA A 131 1.40 8.22 0.80
N HIS A 132 2.24 8.64 1.75
CA HIS A 132 1.86 9.61 2.78
C HIS A 132 2.38 10.97 2.39
N HIS A 133 1.56 12.00 2.54
CA HIS A 133 2.02 13.37 2.41
C HIS A 133 2.35 13.92 3.80
N GLY A 134 3.29 14.86 3.86
CA GLY A 134 3.55 15.63 5.09
C GLY A 134 2.31 16.39 5.61
N ARG A 135 2.44 17.03 6.77
CA ARG A 135 1.37 17.84 7.39
C ARG A 135 0.80 18.86 6.40
N ALA A 136 -0.51 19.10 6.43
CA ALA A 136 -1.18 20.05 5.54
C ALA A 136 -0.53 21.46 5.56
N SER A 137 -0.02 21.89 6.72
CA SER A 137 0.70 23.16 6.89
C SER A 137 1.98 23.29 6.06
N ILE A 138 2.60 22.16 5.71
CA ILE A 138 3.79 22.15 4.83
C ILE A 138 3.33 22.45 3.40
N TRP A 139 2.26 21.79 2.97
CA TRP A 139 1.72 21.89 1.62
C TRP A 139 0.97 23.19 1.34
N SER A 140 0.44 23.88 2.37
CA SER A 140 -0.26 25.16 2.20
C SER A 140 0.63 26.29 1.70
N SER A 141 1.95 26.18 1.90
CA SER A 141 2.94 27.17 1.44
C SER A 141 3.52 26.86 0.06
N VAL A 142 3.22 25.68 -0.50
CA VAL A 142 3.79 25.22 -1.76
C VAL A 142 2.97 25.82 -2.91
N PRO A 143 3.62 26.46 -3.89
CA PRO A 143 2.93 26.94 -5.09
C PRO A 143 2.17 25.81 -5.77
N GLU A 144 0.96 26.11 -6.27
CA GLU A 144 0.07 25.09 -6.81
C GLU A 144 0.71 24.32 -7.99
N ASP A 145 1.45 25.01 -8.85
CA ASP A 145 2.13 24.39 -10.00
C ASP A 145 3.20 23.38 -9.57
N VAL A 146 3.92 23.66 -8.48
CA VAL A 146 4.92 22.75 -7.91
C VAL A 146 4.24 21.51 -7.35
N SER A 147 3.18 21.69 -6.55
CA SER A 147 2.39 20.58 -6.02
C SER A 147 1.84 19.70 -7.16
N ARG A 148 1.28 20.32 -8.20
CA ARG A 148 0.73 19.63 -9.37
C ARG A 148 1.81 18.81 -10.10
N SER A 149 3.00 19.39 -10.29
CA SER A 149 4.13 18.68 -10.91
C SER A 149 4.56 17.46 -10.10
N ILE A 150 4.64 17.58 -8.76
CA ILE A 150 5.01 16.48 -7.87
C ILE A 150 4.03 15.30 -7.99
N TRP A 151 2.73 15.61 -7.91
CA TRP A 151 1.70 14.58 -8.02
C TRP A 151 1.66 13.95 -9.42
N HIS A 152 1.87 14.75 -10.46
CA HIS A 152 1.98 14.26 -11.83
C HIS A 152 3.15 13.27 -11.98
N ASP A 153 4.34 13.60 -11.49
CA ASP A 153 5.52 12.73 -11.56
C ASP A 153 5.31 11.43 -10.78
N LEU A 154 4.69 11.53 -9.60
CA LEU A 154 4.33 10.36 -8.80
C LEU A 154 3.36 9.44 -9.54
N TRP A 155 2.26 9.96 -10.08
CA TRP A 155 1.27 9.17 -10.81
C TRP A 155 1.81 8.58 -12.11
N THR A 156 2.64 9.33 -12.83
CA THR A 156 3.32 8.83 -14.04
C THR A 156 4.25 7.68 -13.69
N THR A 157 4.94 7.77 -12.54
CA THR A 157 5.80 6.68 -12.05
C THR A 157 4.99 5.47 -11.65
N ILE A 158 3.91 5.65 -10.89
CA ILE A 158 2.97 4.60 -10.47
C ILE A 158 2.49 3.82 -11.68
N ALA A 159 2.07 4.52 -12.72
CA ALA A 159 1.55 3.90 -13.92
C ALA A 159 2.58 3.01 -14.65
N ARG A 160 3.88 3.28 -14.46
CA ARG A 160 5.00 2.54 -15.08
C ARG A 160 5.53 1.39 -14.23
N LEU A 161 5.05 1.22 -12.99
CA LEU A 161 5.48 0.11 -12.14
C LEU A 161 4.84 -1.20 -12.62
N PRO A 162 5.63 -2.20 -13.03
CA PRO A 162 5.12 -3.35 -13.79
C PRO A 162 4.32 -4.36 -12.95
N ARG A 163 4.51 -4.35 -11.62
CA ARG A 163 3.89 -5.31 -10.69
C ARG A 163 3.07 -4.63 -9.59
N LEU A 164 2.87 -3.31 -9.70
CA LEU A 164 2.12 -2.59 -8.68
C LEU A 164 0.65 -2.97 -8.75
N GLU A 165 0.16 -3.63 -7.71
CA GLU A 165 -1.23 -4.08 -7.60
C GLU A 165 -2.04 -3.16 -6.70
N HIS A 166 -1.42 -2.62 -5.65
CA HIS A 166 -2.08 -1.84 -4.62
C HIS A 166 -1.44 -0.47 -4.48
N PHE A 167 -2.22 0.59 -4.65
CA PHE A 167 -1.80 1.96 -4.38
C PHE A 167 -2.68 2.61 -3.31
N ILE A 168 -2.06 3.19 -2.30
CA ILE A 168 -2.75 3.86 -1.19
C ILE A 168 -2.20 5.27 -1.06
N CYS A 169 -3.05 6.28 -1.20
CA CYS A 169 -2.70 7.68 -1.04
C CYS A 169 -3.74 8.39 -0.18
N HIS A 170 -3.36 8.86 1.01
CA HIS A 170 -4.29 9.57 1.89
C HIS A 170 -4.34 11.08 1.61
N ALA A 171 -3.78 11.55 0.50
CA ALA A 171 -3.68 12.98 0.21
C ALA A 171 -5.05 13.61 -0.09
N PRO A 172 -5.44 14.67 0.65
CA PRO A 172 -6.74 15.31 0.53
C PRO A 172 -6.87 16.20 -0.72
N THR A 173 -5.83 16.37 -1.53
CA THR A 173 -5.86 17.26 -2.70
C THR A 173 -4.87 16.81 -3.77
N CYS A 174 -5.20 15.75 -4.50
CA CYS A 174 -4.58 15.55 -5.82
C CYS A 174 -5.30 16.47 -6.81
N ARG A 175 -4.94 17.75 -6.86
CA ARG A 175 -5.50 18.68 -7.86
C ARG A 175 -4.96 18.29 -9.23
N ASP A 176 -5.89 17.91 -10.11
CA ASP A 176 -5.75 17.54 -11.53
C ASP A 176 -4.30 17.39 -12.04
N PRO A 177 -3.77 16.16 -12.16
CA PRO A 177 -2.70 15.94 -13.13
C PRO A 177 -3.29 16.26 -14.51
N ILE A 178 -2.84 17.34 -15.14
CA ILE A 178 -3.40 17.91 -16.39
C ILE A 178 -3.20 16.96 -17.61
N LEU A 179 -2.57 15.80 -17.44
CA LEU A 179 -2.04 14.99 -18.53
C LEU A 179 -2.54 13.55 -18.50
N HIS A 180 -2.61 12.94 -19.70
CA HIS A 180 -2.94 11.54 -19.91
C HIS A 180 -1.92 10.64 -19.20
N LEU A 181 -2.38 9.90 -18.20
CA LEU A 181 -1.58 8.86 -17.52
C LEU A 181 -1.61 7.57 -18.35
N PRO A 182 -0.47 6.88 -18.54
CA PRO A 182 -0.45 5.60 -19.23
C PRO A 182 -1.21 4.53 -18.42
N PRO A 183 -1.77 3.49 -19.06
CA PRO A 183 -2.45 2.42 -18.34
C PRO A 183 -1.46 1.60 -17.50
N SER A 184 -1.94 1.11 -16.36
CA SER A 184 -1.19 0.21 -15.46
C SER A 184 -1.97 -1.08 -15.25
N PRO A 185 -1.82 -2.09 -16.12
CA PRO A 185 -2.67 -3.28 -16.10
C PRO A 185 -2.53 -4.12 -14.81
N SER A 186 -1.42 -3.97 -14.08
CA SER A 186 -1.21 -4.61 -12.79
C SER A 186 -2.03 -3.97 -11.67
N LEU A 187 -2.41 -2.69 -11.78
CA LEU A 187 -3.06 -1.94 -10.72
C LEU A 187 -4.50 -2.42 -10.52
N LYS A 188 -4.80 -3.03 -9.37
CA LYS A 188 -6.11 -3.61 -9.03
C LYS A 188 -6.83 -2.87 -7.93
N MET A 189 -6.10 -2.41 -6.92
CA MET A 189 -6.67 -1.71 -5.77
C MET A 189 -6.12 -0.30 -5.65
N ILE A 190 -7.02 0.67 -5.47
CA ILE A 190 -6.64 2.05 -5.21
C ILE A 190 -7.37 2.55 -3.97
N THR A 191 -6.64 3.22 -3.10
CA THR A 191 -7.19 3.95 -1.96
C THR A 191 -6.83 5.43 -2.09
N LEU A 192 -7.83 6.31 -2.13
CA LEU A 192 -7.62 7.76 -2.19
C LEU A 192 -8.69 8.59 -1.47
N ALA A 193 -8.43 9.87 -1.27
CA ALA A 193 -9.49 10.81 -0.91
C ALA A 193 -10.41 11.06 -2.12
N PHE A 194 -11.72 11.16 -1.88
CA PHE A 194 -12.72 11.36 -2.93
C PHE A 194 -12.46 12.63 -3.73
N ASN A 195 -12.10 13.72 -3.05
CA ASN A 195 -11.72 14.99 -3.66
C ASN A 195 -10.39 14.98 -4.42
N GLY A 196 -9.67 13.85 -4.41
CA GLY A 196 -8.52 13.59 -5.28
C GLY A 196 -8.86 12.87 -6.58
N VAL A 197 -10.11 12.41 -6.79
CA VAL A 197 -10.54 11.70 -8.01
C VAL A 197 -10.72 12.70 -9.16
N SER A 198 -9.65 12.95 -9.91
CA SER A 198 -9.65 13.80 -11.11
C SER A 198 -10.03 13.02 -12.38
N PRO A 199 -10.40 13.70 -13.49
CA PRO A 199 -10.71 13.04 -14.76
C PRO A 199 -9.54 12.22 -15.33
N ALA A 200 -8.30 12.67 -15.11
CA ALA A 200 -7.10 11.95 -15.51
C ALA A 200 -6.93 10.63 -14.74
N LEU A 201 -7.18 10.65 -13.42
CA LEU A 201 -7.17 9.44 -12.61
C LEU A 201 -8.32 8.50 -12.98
N SER A 202 -9.50 9.02 -13.26
CA SER A 202 -10.60 8.22 -13.79
C SER A 202 -10.24 7.52 -15.09
N SER A 203 -9.55 8.21 -16.01
CA SER A 203 -9.05 7.59 -17.24
C SER A 203 -8.03 6.47 -16.94
N LEU A 204 -7.11 6.70 -16.00
CA LEU A 204 -6.17 5.67 -15.54
C LEU A 204 -6.91 4.47 -14.95
N PHE A 205 -7.90 4.67 -14.10
CA PHE A 205 -8.62 3.59 -13.42
C PHE A 205 -9.37 2.71 -14.41
N ASN A 206 -10.04 3.33 -15.38
CA ASN A 206 -10.76 2.64 -16.44
C ASN A 206 -9.79 1.85 -17.35
N SER A 207 -8.71 2.49 -17.81
CA SER A 207 -7.74 1.84 -18.72
C SER A 207 -6.89 0.76 -18.04
N SER A 208 -6.70 0.84 -16.72
CA SER A 208 -5.98 -0.14 -15.91
C SER A 208 -6.85 -1.32 -15.46
N GLY A 209 -8.18 -1.20 -15.57
CA GLY A 209 -9.12 -2.22 -15.10
C GLY A 209 -9.10 -2.38 -13.58
N VAL A 210 -9.12 -1.27 -12.86
CA VAL A 210 -9.18 -1.26 -11.38
C VAL A 210 -10.46 -1.94 -10.92
N THR A 211 -10.34 -2.91 -10.01
CA THR A 211 -11.45 -3.72 -9.50
C THR A 211 -11.87 -3.34 -8.09
N ASP A 212 -10.96 -2.77 -7.30
CA ASP A 212 -11.18 -2.44 -5.89
C ASP A 212 -10.85 -0.97 -5.65
N LEU A 213 -11.84 -0.20 -5.21
CA LEU A 213 -11.67 1.22 -4.92
C LEU A 213 -12.05 1.51 -3.46
N CYS A 214 -11.20 2.26 -2.77
CA CYS A 214 -11.42 2.70 -1.40
C CYS A 214 -11.34 4.23 -1.35
N LEU A 215 -12.41 4.87 -0.89
CA LEU A 215 -12.55 6.33 -0.92
C LEU A 215 -12.74 6.89 0.49
N PHE A 216 -11.88 7.84 0.86
CA PHE A 216 -12.07 8.67 2.04
C PHE A 216 -12.85 9.93 1.69
N THR A 217 -13.90 10.22 2.45
CA THR A 217 -14.88 11.27 2.12
C THR A 217 -14.57 12.64 2.70
N GLY A 218 -13.48 12.81 3.46
CA GLY A 218 -13.17 14.10 4.11
C GLY A 218 -13.14 15.29 3.14
N ASP A 219 -13.80 16.38 3.52
CA ASP A 219 -13.94 17.63 2.76
C ASP A 219 -14.67 17.49 1.41
N ALA A 220 -15.33 16.34 1.16
CA ALA A 220 -15.99 16.09 -0.11
C ALA A 220 -17.19 17.02 -0.36
N ALA A 221 -17.96 17.37 0.68
CA ALA A 221 -19.11 18.25 0.52
C ALA A 221 -18.67 19.67 0.10
N ALA A 222 -17.55 20.17 0.64
CA ALA A 222 -16.99 21.44 0.21
C ALA A 222 -16.50 21.37 -1.24
N ALA A 223 -15.74 20.32 -1.58
CA ALA A 223 -15.21 20.13 -2.92
C ALA A 223 -16.31 19.99 -4.00
N LEU A 224 -17.44 19.33 -3.66
CA LEU A 224 -18.60 19.17 -4.54
C LEU A 224 -19.36 20.49 -4.77
N ARG A 225 -19.37 21.41 -3.80
CA ARG A 225 -20.00 22.74 -3.94
C ARG A 225 -19.17 23.68 -4.79
N GLU A 226 -17.85 23.53 -4.79
CA GLU A 226 -16.92 24.33 -5.58
C GLU A 226 -16.90 23.93 -7.07
N ASP A 227 -17.78 23.03 -7.51
CA ASP A 227 -17.88 22.51 -8.89
C ASP A 227 -16.53 22.05 -9.47
N ARG A 228 -15.70 21.44 -8.61
CA ARG A 228 -14.46 20.82 -9.08
C ARG A 228 -14.82 19.73 -10.07
N ARG A 229 -14.05 19.60 -11.15
CA ARG A 229 -14.27 18.54 -12.15
C ARG A 229 -13.91 17.19 -11.54
N PHE A 230 -14.89 16.51 -10.94
CA PHE A 230 -14.71 15.14 -10.46
C PHE A 230 -14.65 14.19 -11.66
N GLY A 231 -13.68 13.28 -11.60
CA GLY A 231 -13.61 12.19 -12.53
C GLY A 231 -14.69 11.14 -12.24
N LYS A 232 -15.15 10.45 -13.29
CA LYS A 232 -16.11 9.34 -13.17
C LYS A 232 -15.48 8.12 -12.50
N LEU A 233 -16.24 7.37 -11.71
CA LEU A 233 -15.74 6.13 -11.15
C LEU A 233 -15.71 5.03 -12.23
N PRO A 234 -14.79 4.04 -12.13
CA PRO A 234 -14.59 3.01 -13.14
C PRO A 234 -15.66 1.92 -13.04
N TRP A 235 -16.94 2.29 -13.04
CA TRP A 235 -18.06 1.40 -12.74
C TRP A 235 -18.04 0.10 -13.55
N GLN A 236 -17.60 0.14 -14.81
CA GLN A 236 -17.57 -1.02 -15.70
C GLN A 236 -16.60 -2.13 -15.26
N SER A 237 -15.51 -1.80 -14.57
CA SER A 237 -14.52 -2.77 -14.06
C SER A 237 -14.60 -2.97 -12.55
N LEU A 238 -15.27 -2.07 -11.84
CA LEU A 238 -15.31 -2.04 -10.38
C LEU A 238 -16.12 -3.21 -9.82
N ARG A 239 -15.48 -4.03 -9.00
CA ARG A 239 -16.10 -5.16 -8.27
C ARG A 239 -16.41 -4.79 -6.83
N ARG A 240 -15.56 -3.98 -6.20
CA ARG A 240 -15.67 -3.60 -4.81
C ARG A 240 -15.46 -2.10 -4.62
N LEU A 241 -16.38 -1.46 -3.90
CA LEU A 241 -16.26 -0.07 -3.45
C LEU A 241 -16.30 -0.01 -1.93
N LYS A 242 -15.27 0.58 -1.31
CA LYS A 242 -15.24 0.88 0.13
C LYS A 242 -15.30 2.38 0.32
N ILE A 243 -16.19 2.85 1.19
CA ILE A 243 -16.36 4.26 1.50
C ILE A 243 -16.13 4.45 2.99
N TYR A 244 -15.15 5.31 3.34
CA TYR A 244 -14.79 5.61 4.72
C TYR A 244 -14.98 7.10 5.01
N PRO A 245 -15.40 7.45 6.24
CA PRO A 245 -15.38 8.82 6.74
C PRO A 245 -13.94 9.37 6.69
N GLY A 246 -13.80 10.66 6.42
CA GLY A 246 -12.56 11.37 6.72
C GLY A 246 -12.32 11.50 8.24
N ASN A 247 -11.24 12.18 8.62
CA ASN A 247 -10.91 12.45 10.03
C ASN A 247 -11.96 13.33 10.74
N ILE A 248 -12.82 14.02 9.98
CA ILE A 248 -13.86 14.90 10.49
C ILE A 248 -15.20 14.15 10.40
N THR A 249 -15.85 13.96 11.54
CA THR A 249 -17.05 13.12 11.75
C THR A 249 -18.35 13.71 11.21
N HIS A 250 -18.30 14.48 10.12
CA HIS A 250 -19.50 15.05 9.52
C HIS A 250 -20.14 14.05 8.54
N SER A 251 -21.35 13.58 8.87
CA SER A 251 -22.15 12.75 7.97
C SER A 251 -22.45 13.43 6.64
N GLY A 252 -22.38 14.77 6.59
CA GLY A 252 -22.61 15.57 5.39
C GLY A 252 -21.66 15.27 4.24
N ASP A 253 -20.40 14.91 4.52
CA ASP A 253 -19.42 14.56 3.49
C ASP A 253 -19.75 13.22 2.83
N ILE A 254 -20.06 12.20 3.63
CA ILE A 254 -20.47 10.89 3.12
C ILE A 254 -21.78 11.01 2.35
N ASP A 255 -22.75 11.74 2.89
CA ASP A 255 -24.02 11.98 2.21
C ASP A 255 -23.82 12.64 0.84
N ALA A 256 -22.96 13.65 0.75
CA ALA A 256 -22.67 14.35 -0.50
C ALA A 256 -22.04 13.42 -1.54
N VAL A 257 -21.07 12.59 -1.13
CA VAL A 257 -20.43 11.58 -2.00
C VAL A 257 -21.45 10.56 -2.48
N LEU A 258 -22.31 10.06 -1.59
CA LEU A 258 -23.35 9.10 -1.95
C LEU A 258 -24.36 9.68 -2.95
N ILE A 259 -24.81 10.91 -2.73
CA ILE A 259 -25.71 11.61 -3.67
C ILE A 259 -25.03 11.74 -5.04
N HIS A 260 -23.77 12.16 -5.08
CA HIS A 260 -23.00 12.27 -6.32
C HIS A 260 -22.90 10.93 -7.06
N MET A 261 -22.54 9.85 -6.36
CA MET A 261 -22.45 8.50 -6.94
C MET A 261 -23.81 7.99 -7.44
N ILE A 262 -24.90 8.23 -6.71
CA ILE A 262 -26.24 7.86 -7.14
C ILE A 262 -26.61 8.55 -8.46
N LEU A 263 -26.31 9.85 -8.57
CA LEU A 263 -26.52 10.60 -9.82
C LEU A 263 -25.67 10.05 -10.96
N GLU A 264 -24.43 9.67 -10.68
CA GLU A 264 -23.56 9.04 -11.68
C GLU A 264 -24.12 7.69 -12.16
N VAL A 265 -24.57 6.83 -11.24
CA VAL A 265 -25.13 5.50 -11.56
C VAL A 265 -26.45 5.61 -12.31
N ILE A 266 -27.30 6.59 -11.99
CA ILE A 266 -28.53 6.88 -12.76
C ILE A 266 -28.20 7.11 -14.24
N ASN A 267 -27.08 7.77 -14.53
CA ASN A 267 -26.66 8.07 -15.89
C ASN A 267 -26.05 6.88 -16.64
N LEU A 268 -25.75 5.75 -15.98
CA LEU A 268 -25.14 4.57 -16.61
C LEU A 268 -26.12 3.78 -17.51
N ARG A 269 -27.43 4.06 -17.44
CA ARG A 269 -28.54 3.36 -18.13
C ARG A 269 -28.71 1.88 -17.77
N THR A 270 -27.62 1.15 -17.53
CA THR A 270 -27.59 -0.23 -17.06
C THR A 270 -26.73 -0.35 -15.80
N PRO A 271 -27.09 -1.24 -14.86
CA PRO A 271 -26.27 -1.48 -13.68
C PRO A 271 -24.88 -2.00 -14.10
N PRO A 272 -23.83 -1.73 -13.31
CA PRO A 272 -22.50 -2.22 -13.61
C PRO A 272 -22.44 -3.75 -13.63
N PRO A 273 -21.83 -4.39 -14.65
CA PRO A 273 -22.00 -5.82 -14.89
C PRO A 273 -21.23 -6.72 -13.91
N VAL A 274 -20.23 -6.19 -13.21
CA VAL A 274 -19.31 -6.97 -12.36
C VAL A 274 -19.27 -6.51 -10.91
N PHE A 275 -20.10 -5.55 -10.53
CA PHE A 275 -20.11 -5.00 -9.18
C PHE A 275 -20.68 -6.01 -8.19
N LYS A 276 -19.99 -6.23 -7.07
CA LYS A 276 -20.35 -7.24 -6.08
C LYS A 276 -20.50 -6.70 -4.68
N GLU A 277 -19.57 -5.87 -4.24
CA GLU A 277 -19.42 -5.54 -2.83
C GLU A 277 -19.36 -4.03 -2.61
N LEU A 278 -20.22 -3.55 -1.72
CA LEU A 278 -20.23 -2.17 -1.24
C LEU A 278 -20.01 -2.19 0.28
N VAL A 279 -18.93 -1.56 0.72
CA VAL A 279 -18.53 -1.53 2.14
C VAL A 279 -18.58 -0.10 2.66
N PHE A 280 -19.23 0.10 3.80
CA PHE A 280 -19.26 1.40 4.49
C PHE A 280 -18.56 1.32 5.83
N GLY A 281 -17.47 2.08 5.97
CA GLY A 281 -16.96 2.41 7.28
C GLY A 281 -17.87 3.43 7.94
N VAL A 282 -18.39 3.12 9.13
CA VAL A 282 -19.17 4.07 9.92
C VAL A 282 -18.48 4.27 11.26
N PRO A 283 -18.13 5.52 11.66
CA PRO A 283 -17.58 5.76 12.98
C PRO A 283 -18.64 5.52 14.04
N SER A 284 -18.22 5.07 15.22
CA SER A 284 -19.09 4.92 16.39
C SER A 284 -19.70 6.28 16.75
N MET A 285 -21.02 6.39 16.64
CA MET A 285 -21.79 7.61 16.89
C MET A 285 -23.14 7.24 17.52
N PRO A 286 -23.84 8.20 18.15
CA PRO A 286 -25.16 7.94 18.73
C PRO A 286 -26.14 7.35 17.70
N PRO A 287 -27.07 6.47 18.13
CA PRO A 287 -28.11 5.93 17.26
C PRO A 287 -28.86 7.03 16.51
N GLY A 288 -29.13 6.81 15.22
CA GLY A 288 -29.86 7.76 14.38
C GLY A 288 -28.99 8.78 13.63
N THR A 289 -27.75 9.00 14.04
CA THR A 289 -26.79 9.93 13.37
C THR A 289 -26.64 9.62 11.87
N TRP A 290 -26.58 8.33 11.54
CA TRP A 290 -26.33 7.83 10.18
C TRP A 290 -27.60 7.46 9.41
N ARG A 291 -28.79 7.83 9.89
CA ARG A 291 -30.06 7.38 9.29
C ARG A 291 -30.19 7.78 7.81
N LYS A 292 -29.78 9.01 7.47
CA LYS A 292 -29.80 9.50 6.09
C LYS A 292 -28.76 8.78 5.23
N THR A 293 -27.53 8.69 5.72
CA THR A 293 -26.42 7.98 5.07
C THR A 293 -26.78 6.51 4.80
N PHE A 294 -27.41 5.84 5.75
CA PHE A 294 -27.88 4.46 5.59
C PHE A 294 -28.97 4.32 4.52
N LYS A 295 -29.90 5.28 4.42
CA LYS A 295 -30.89 5.28 3.32
C LYS A 295 -30.22 5.49 1.97
N LEU A 296 -29.23 6.39 1.91
CA LEU A 296 -28.49 6.66 0.68
C LEU A 296 -27.63 5.46 0.26
N SER A 297 -26.99 4.76 1.21
CA SER A 297 -26.21 3.56 0.91
C SER A 297 -27.10 2.44 0.37
N LEU A 298 -28.29 2.21 0.95
CA LEU A 298 -29.26 1.25 0.42
C LEU A 298 -29.72 1.60 -1.00
N ASN A 299 -29.99 2.89 -1.27
CA ASN A 299 -30.37 3.35 -2.61
C ASN A 299 -29.24 3.09 -3.63
N LEU A 300 -28.00 3.44 -3.28
CA LEU A 300 -26.84 3.16 -4.12
C LEU A 300 -26.68 1.65 -4.35
N ALA A 301 -26.75 0.84 -3.29
CA ALA A 301 -26.59 -0.60 -3.36
C ALA A 301 -27.63 -1.26 -4.30
N ALA A 302 -28.89 -0.83 -4.19
CA ALA A 302 -29.98 -1.32 -5.03
C ALA A 302 -29.76 -0.98 -6.51
N ARG A 303 -29.28 0.24 -6.81
CA ARG A 303 -29.00 0.67 -8.18
C ARG A 303 -27.79 -0.02 -8.81
N LEU A 304 -26.83 -0.40 -7.98
CA LEU A 304 -25.65 -1.16 -8.40
C LEU A 304 -25.92 -2.67 -8.49
N SER A 305 -27.12 -3.14 -8.10
CA SER A 305 -27.43 -4.58 -7.98
C SER A 305 -26.41 -5.33 -7.12
N THR A 306 -26.04 -4.72 -5.99
CA THR A 306 -24.96 -5.20 -5.11
C THR A 306 -25.29 -6.57 -4.49
N GLU A 307 -24.35 -7.53 -4.55
CA GLU A 307 -24.46 -8.85 -3.92
C GLU A 307 -24.26 -8.77 -2.40
N HIS A 308 -23.29 -7.96 -1.96
CA HIS A 308 -22.89 -7.83 -0.56
C HIS A 308 -22.80 -6.35 -0.12
N LEU A 309 -23.67 -5.96 0.80
CA LEU A 309 -23.59 -4.67 1.50
C LEU A 309 -23.06 -4.92 2.93
N ILE A 310 -21.89 -4.36 3.24
CA ILE A 310 -21.17 -4.54 4.52
C ILE A 310 -21.05 -3.21 5.26
#